data_AF-A0A2U3K9J5-F1
#
_entry.id   AF-A0A2U3K9J5-F1
#
_cell.length_a   1.000
_cell.length_b   1.000
_cell.length_c   1.000
_cell.angle_alpha   90.00
_cell.angle_beta   90.00
_cell.angle_gamma   90.00
#
_symmetry.space_group_name_H-M   'P 1'
#
loop_
_entity.id
_entity.type
_entity.pdbx_description
1 polymer ?
#
loop_
_entity_poly.entity_id
_entity_poly.type
_entity_poly.pdbx_seq_one_letter_code
_entity_poly.pdbx_strand_id
1 'polypeptide(L)'
;MGKKPQRFSWPEAKKRCRLNQNDIEMAKALGFGPDSLIRNIPDPKQKWKQPVKFWVRDLYEERFGFVLGEKPVVAKPVKPLTPEEEAEEARRFEEEMYWEDYRDRNSDSGVVKVQGNAPVEPAKSEAEDEPYFIEDVGDRDVPF
;
A
#
# COMPACT_ATOMS: atom_id res chain seq x y z
N MET A 1 -37.52 -2.09 43.76
CA MET A 1 -36.40 -1.19 44.12
C MET A 1 -35.65 -0.79 42.85
N GLY A 2 -35.90 0.40 42.31
CA GLY A 2 -35.20 0.89 41.12
C GLY A 2 -33.75 1.27 41.48
N LYS A 3 -32.76 0.63 40.85
CA LYS A 3 -31.36 1.01 41.01
C LYS A 3 -31.18 2.39 40.36
N LYS A 4 -30.74 3.39 41.14
CA LYS A 4 -30.41 4.70 40.60
C LYS A 4 -29.32 4.52 39.53
N PRO A 5 -29.43 5.17 38.36
CA PRO A 5 -28.40 5.04 37.34
C PRO A 5 -27.08 5.56 37.91
N GLN A 6 -26.07 4.70 37.92
CA GLN A 6 -24.72 5.12 38.28
C GLN A 6 -24.28 6.18 37.29
N ARG A 7 -23.88 7.36 37.79
CA ARG A 7 -23.36 8.46 36.97
C ARG A 7 -21.85 8.30 36.90
N PHE A 8 -21.35 7.83 35.77
CA PHE A 8 -19.95 7.71 35.48
C PHE A 8 -19.37 9.06 35.07
N SER A 9 -18.09 9.25 35.36
CA SER A 9 -17.36 10.47 35.02
C SER A 9 -16.61 10.32 33.69
N TRP A 10 -16.28 11.44 33.04
CA TRP A 10 -15.46 11.44 31.82
C TRP A 10 -14.11 10.72 31.96
N PRO A 11 -13.35 10.88 33.06
CA PRO A 11 -12.12 10.11 33.28
C PRO A 11 -12.33 8.60 33.32
N GLU A 12 -13.45 8.13 33.88
CA GLU A 12 -13.77 6.71 33.95
C GLU A 12 -14.14 6.16 32.57
N ALA A 13 -14.95 6.90 31.82
CA ALA A 13 -15.26 6.55 30.43
C ALA A 13 -14.00 6.52 29.57
N LYS A 14 -13.09 7.49 29.72
CA LYS A 14 -11.79 7.52 29.03
C LYS A 14 -11.00 6.22 29.26
N LYS A 15 -10.90 5.79 30.52
CA LYS A 15 -10.15 4.59 30.90
C LYS A 15 -10.81 3.30 30.38
N ARG A 16 -12.14 3.18 30.50
CA ARG A 16 -12.86 1.97 30.08
C ARG A 16 -13.00 1.83 28.57
N CYS A 17 -13.33 2.92 27.88
CA CYS A 17 -13.54 2.93 26.43
C CYS A 17 -12.24 3.17 25.64
N ARG A 18 -11.09 3.35 26.33
CA ARG A 18 -9.77 3.61 25.74
C ARG A 18 -9.77 4.81 24.77
N LEU A 19 -10.42 5.90 25.19
CA LEU A 19 -10.59 7.12 24.39
C LEU A 19 -9.43 8.11 24.59
N ASN A 20 -9.05 8.83 23.53
CA ASN A 20 -8.15 9.97 23.60
C ASN A 20 -8.92 11.28 23.86
N GLN A 21 -8.20 12.38 24.07
CA GLN A 21 -8.82 13.70 24.27
C GLN A 21 -9.67 14.12 23.06
N ASN A 22 -9.16 13.93 21.85
CA ASN A 22 -9.90 14.19 20.61
C ASN A 22 -11.17 13.35 20.52
N ASP A 23 -11.09 12.05 20.88
CA ASP A 23 -12.26 11.17 20.84
C ASP A 23 -13.34 11.61 21.86
N ILE A 24 -12.94 12.19 23.00
CA ILE A 24 -13.86 12.78 23.98
C ILE A 24 -14.52 14.04 23.43
N GLU A 25 -13.78 14.89 22.72
CA GLU A 25 -14.32 16.09 22.07
C GLU A 25 -15.30 15.74 20.95
N MET A 26 -14.95 14.76 20.11
CA MET A 26 -15.86 14.20 19.10
C MET A 26 -17.13 13.64 19.74
N ALA A 27 -17.00 12.86 20.82
CA ALA A 27 -18.15 12.33 21.55
C ALA A 27 -19.05 13.45 22.12
N LYS A 28 -18.46 14.53 22.64
CA LYS A 28 -19.21 15.70 23.14
C LYS A 28 -19.91 16.45 22.02
N ALA A 29 -19.25 16.64 20.88
CA ALA A 29 -19.84 17.27 19.70
C ALA A 29 -21.03 16.47 19.14
N LEU A 30 -20.97 15.13 19.27
CA LEU A 30 -22.07 14.22 18.94
C LEU A 30 -23.17 14.16 20.02
N GLY A 31 -22.99 14.79 21.18
CA GLY A 31 -23.95 14.77 22.29
C GLY A 31 -23.91 13.51 23.15
N PHE A 32 -22.85 12.70 23.07
CA PHE A 32 -22.69 11.54 23.95
C PHE A 32 -22.24 11.92 25.35
N GLY A 33 -22.84 11.26 26.35
CA GLY A 33 -22.40 11.31 27.75
C GLY A 33 -21.46 10.15 28.13
N PRO A 34 -20.71 10.27 29.23
CA PRO A 34 -19.82 9.20 29.72
C PRO A 34 -20.57 7.89 30.02
N ASP A 35 -21.80 8.00 30.53
CA ASP A 35 -22.66 6.85 30.80
C ASP A 35 -23.02 6.06 29.53
N SER A 36 -23.37 6.79 28.46
CA SER A 36 -23.73 6.20 27.18
C SER A 36 -22.56 5.46 26.54
N LEU A 37 -21.34 5.98 26.67
CA LEU A 37 -20.14 5.35 26.13
C LEU A 37 -19.82 4.04 26.87
N ILE A 38 -19.90 4.03 28.21
CA ILE A 38 -19.60 2.85 29.02
C ILE A 38 -20.62 1.73 28.76
N ARG A 39 -21.90 2.08 28.61
CA ARG A 39 -22.95 1.08 28.28
C ARG A 39 -22.78 0.48 26.88
N ASN A 40 -22.00 1.12 26.02
CA ASN A 40 -21.75 0.66 24.66
C ASN A 40 -20.46 -0.15 24.49
N ILE A 41 -19.73 -0.43 25.57
CA ILE A 41 -18.55 -1.30 25.53
C ILE A 41 -18.99 -2.70 25.09
N PRO A 42 -18.45 -3.23 23.98
CA PRO A 42 -18.83 -4.56 23.50
C PRO A 42 -18.27 -5.65 24.42
N ASP A 43 -19.08 -6.70 24.66
CA ASP A 43 -18.62 -7.92 25.32
C ASP A 43 -17.77 -8.78 24.35
N PRO A 44 -16.90 -9.67 24.86
CA PRO A 44 -16.09 -10.56 24.02
C PRO A 44 -16.91 -11.47 23.07
N LYS A 45 -18.18 -11.71 23.40
CA LYS A 45 -19.11 -12.50 22.57
C LYS A 45 -19.77 -11.66 21.47
N GLN A 46 -19.78 -10.33 21.60
CA GLN A 46 -20.41 -9.39 20.68
C GLN A 46 -19.43 -8.92 19.59
N LYS A 47 -18.84 -9.86 18.85
CA LYS A 47 -17.83 -9.56 17.82
C LYS A 47 -18.33 -8.67 16.68
N TRP A 48 -19.65 -8.64 16.46
CA TRP A 48 -20.30 -7.80 15.47
C TRP A 48 -20.37 -6.32 15.87
N LYS A 49 -20.11 -6.00 17.14
CA LYS A 49 -20.18 -4.63 17.64
C LYS A 49 -18.79 -4.01 17.66
N GLN A 50 -18.67 -2.84 17.05
CA GLN A 50 -17.41 -2.13 16.95
C GLN A 50 -16.99 -1.54 18.32
N PRO A 51 -15.68 -1.47 18.63
CA PRO A 51 -15.20 -0.78 19.82
C PRO A 51 -15.60 0.70 19.82
N VAL A 52 -15.97 1.21 21.00
CA VAL A 52 -16.50 2.58 21.19
C VAL A 52 -15.58 3.66 20.60
N LYS A 53 -14.25 3.46 20.66
CA LYS A 53 -13.27 4.39 20.09
C LYS A 53 -13.47 4.62 18.58
N PHE A 54 -13.60 3.54 17.81
CA PHE A 54 -13.78 3.64 16.36
C PHE A 54 -15.19 4.11 16.04
N TRP A 55 -16.19 3.60 16.76
CA TRP A 55 -17.58 4.00 16.56
C TRP A 55 -17.82 5.52 16.68
N VAL A 56 -17.18 6.18 17.66
CA VAL A 56 -17.28 7.65 17.80
C VAL A 56 -16.63 8.38 16.62
N ARG A 57 -15.53 7.85 16.07
CA ARG A 57 -14.83 8.45 14.93
C ARG A 57 -15.66 8.36 13.67
N ASP A 58 -16.21 7.19 13.38
CA ASP A 58 -17.03 6.95 12.19
C ASP A 58 -18.27 7.85 12.21
N LEU A 59 -18.97 7.93 13.35
CA LEU A 59 -20.13 8.82 13.48
C LEU A 59 -19.78 10.31 13.35
N TYR A 60 -18.59 10.69 13.80
CA TYR A 60 -18.11 12.05 13.67
C TYR A 60 -17.75 12.36 12.22
N GLU A 61 -17.07 11.44 11.54
CA GLU A 61 -16.76 11.53 10.12
C GLU A 61 -18.01 11.58 9.25
N GLU A 62 -19.01 10.73 9.50
CA GLU A 62 -20.28 10.75 8.79
C GLU A 62 -21.03 12.10 8.94
N ARG A 63 -20.89 12.77 10.09
CA ARG A 63 -21.57 14.04 10.37
C ARG A 63 -20.80 15.26 9.86
N PHE A 64 -19.47 15.26 9.98
CA PHE A 64 -18.62 16.44 9.76
C PHE A 64 -17.67 16.30 8.56
N GLY A 65 -17.49 15.09 8.02
CA GLY A 65 -16.63 14.80 6.87
C GLY A 65 -15.13 14.73 7.17
N PHE A 66 -14.75 14.72 8.45
CA PHE A 66 -13.35 14.58 8.88
C PHE A 66 -13.27 14.02 10.30
N VAL A 67 -12.10 13.50 10.71
CA VAL A 67 -11.85 13.00 12.07
C VAL A 67 -10.86 13.92 12.80
N LEU A 68 -11.17 14.27 14.05
CA LEU A 68 -10.37 15.21 14.83
C LEU A 68 -8.99 14.61 15.21
N GLY A 69 -7.92 15.21 14.69
CA GLY A 69 -6.53 14.81 14.97
C GLY A 69 -6.02 13.62 14.16
N GLU A 70 -6.81 13.13 13.21
CA GLU A 70 -6.22 12.52 12.02
C GLU A 70 -5.48 13.64 11.30
N LYS A 71 -4.15 13.50 11.13
CA LYS A 71 -3.50 14.32 10.11
C LYS A 71 -4.12 13.85 8.79
N PRO A 72 -4.60 14.75 7.92
CA PRO A 72 -4.96 14.32 6.59
C PRO A 72 -3.76 13.52 6.09
N VAL A 73 -4.01 12.29 5.65
CA VAL A 73 -3.07 11.63 4.77
C VAL A 73 -3.14 12.50 3.53
N VAL A 74 -2.39 13.60 3.53
CA VAL A 74 -2.02 14.29 2.33
C VAL A 74 -1.30 13.19 1.60
N ALA A 75 -2.04 12.48 0.74
CA ALA A 75 -1.45 11.72 -0.33
C ALA A 75 -0.44 12.72 -0.88
N LYS A 76 0.85 12.44 -0.67
CA LYS A 76 1.91 13.29 -1.19
C LYS A 76 1.46 13.62 -2.59
N PRO A 77 1.37 14.91 -2.99
CA PRO A 77 0.92 15.24 -4.33
C PRO A 77 1.72 14.31 -5.22
N VAL A 78 1.02 13.42 -5.92
CA VAL A 78 1.65 12.57 -6.90
C VAL A 78 2.21 13.59 -7.85
N LYS A 79 3.50 13.88 -7.73
CA LYS A 79 4.16 14.73 -8.69
C LYS A 79 3.83 14.04 -10.01
N PRO A 80 3.25 14.73 -10.99
CA PRO A 80 3.08 14.12 -12.30
C PRO A 80 4.48 13.66 -12.70
N LEU A 81 4.68 12.33 -12.71
CA LEU A 81 5.96 11.74 -13.05
C LEU A 81 6.23 12.21 -14.47
N THR A 82 7.33 12.93 -14.66
CA THR A 82 7.66 13.41 -15.99
C THR A 82 7.93 12.20 -16.88
N PRO A 83 7.65 12.25 -18.20
CA PRO A 83 7.96 11.13 -19.10
C PRO A 83 9.43 10.70 -19.05
N GLU A 84 10.32 11.62 -18.65
CA GLU A 84 11.75 11.37 -18.45
C GLU A 84 12.02 10.52 -17.19
N GLU A 85 11.35 10.81 -16.07
CA GLU A 85 11.45 9.99 -14.84
C GLU A 85 10.83 8.60 -15.03
N GLU A 86 9.74 8.45 -15.80
CA GLU A 86 9.16 7.14 -16.13
C GLU A 86 10.08 6.32 -17.04
N ALA A 87 10.73 6.98 -18.00
CA ALA A 87 11.75 6.34 -18.84
C ALA A 87 13.01 5.95 -18.03
N GLU A 88 13.41 6.76 -17.05
CA GLU A 88 14.51 6.42 -16.13
C GLU A 88 14.14 5.25 -15.22
N GLU A 89 12.90 5.22 -14.69
CA GLU A 89 12.40 4.10 -13.89
C GLU A 89 12.27 2.82 -14.73
N ALA A 90 11.81 2.91 -15.98
CA ALA A 90 11.78 1.78 -16.90
C ALA A 90 13.20 1.25 -17.18
N ARG A 91 14.16 2.15 -17.44
CA ARG A 91 15.57 1.79 -17.61
C ARG A 91 16.17 1.16 -16.36
N ARG A 92 15.86 1.71 -15.18
CA ARG A 92 16.35 1.20 -13.90
C ARG A 92 15.73 -0.15 -13.57
N PHE A 93 14.45 -0.34 -13.87
CA PHE A 93 13.75 -1.60 -13.72
C PHE A 93 14.32 -2.66 -14.68
N GLU A 94 14.57 -2.29 -15.93
CA GLU A 94 15.21 -3.15 -16.92
C GLU A 94 16.66 -3.50 -16.53
N GLU A 95 17.40 -2.54 -15.98
CA GLU A 95 18.75 -2.76 -15.42
C GLU A 95 18.72 -3.68 -14.19
N GLU A 96 17.77 -3.49 -13.27
CA GLU A 96 17.61 -4.34 -12.08
C GLU A 96 17.22 -5.77 -12.49
N MET A 97 16.28 -5.93 -13.43
CA MET A 97 15.90 -7.21 -14.01
C MET A 97 17.09 -7.89 -14.70
N TYR A 98 17.90 -7.11 -15.43
CA TYR A 98 19.13 -7.60 -16.04
C TYR A 98 20.13 -8.11 -14.99
N TRP A 99 20.31 -7.37 -13.89
CA TRP A 99 21.20 -7.78 -12.81
C TRP A 99 20.68 -8.96 -12.00
N GLU A 100 19.36 -9.10 -11.84
CA GLU A 100 18.73 -10.27 -11.22
C GLU A 100 18.93 -11.52 -12.08
N ASP A 101 18.69 -11.44 -13.39
CA ASP A 101 18.92 -12.57 -14.31
C ASP A 101 20.42 -12.94 -14.43
N TYR A 102 21.31 -11.94 -14.44
CA TYR A 102 22.75 -12.18 -14.36
C TYR A 102 23.14 -12.86 -13.04
N ARG A 103 22.56 -12.38 -11.92
CA ARG A 103 22.78 -12.98 -10.60
C ARG A 103 22.29 -14.42 -10.60
N ASP A 104 21.10 -14.73 -11.11
CA ASP A 104 20.55 -16.09 -11.13
C ASP A 104 21.39 -17.04 -12.00
N ARG A 105 21.79 -16.60 -13.20
CA ARG A 105 22.71 -17.37 -14.06
C ARG A 105 24.07 -17.63 -13.41
N ASN A 106 24.58 -16.70 -12.61
CA ASN A 106 25.83 -16.85 -11.88
C ASN A 106 25.66 -17.59 -10.53
N SER A 107 24.45 -17.61 -9.98
CA SER A 107 24.10 -18.29 -8.71
C SER A 107 23.80 -19.78 -8.90
N ASP A 108 23.38 -20.19 -10.10
CA ASP A 108 23.10 -21.60 -10.44
C ASP A 108 24.35 -22.40 -10.87
N SER A 109 25.55 -21.85 -10.63
CA SER A 109 26.77 -22.63 -10.68
C SER A 109 26.96 -23.39 -9.36
N GLY A 110 26.42 -24.61 -9.32
CA GLY A 110 26.85 -25.61 -8.36
C GLY A 110 28.38 -25.69 -8.32
N VAL A 111 28.94 -25.42 -7.15
CA VAL A 111 30.31 -25.72 -6.68
C VAL A 111 31.23 -26.32 -7.75
N VAL A 112 32.05 -25.49 -8.40
CA VAL A 112 33.32 -25.95 -8.99
C VAL A 112 34.46 -25.20 -8.34
N LYS A 113 35.33 -25.97 -7.69
CA LYS A 113 36.52 -25.50 -6.98
C LYS A 113 37.40 -24.67 -7.91
N VAL A 114 37.80 -23.51 -7.41
CA VAL A 114 38.86 -22.66 -7.95
C VAL A 114 40.15 -23.48 -8.12
N GLN A 115 40.64 -23.59 -9.36
CA GLN A 115 42.08 -23.63 -9.63
C GLN A 115 42.37 -22.61 -10.73
N GLY A 116 43.38 -21.79 -10.48
CA GLY A 116 43.49 -20.42 -10.99
C GLY A 116 43.72 -20.30 -12.48
N ASN A 117 43.23 -19.18 -13.03
CA ASN A 117 44.00 -18.22 -13.82
C ASN A 117 43.20 -16.92 -13.97
N ALA A 118 43.94 -15.83 -14.14
CA ALA A 118 43.47 -14.43 -14.08
C ALA A 118 42.72 -13.98 -15.37
N PRO A 119 42.31 -12.70 -15.48
CA PRO A 119 40.99 -12.27 -15.95
C PRO A 119 40.85 -12.27 -17.48
N VAL A 120 39.63 -12.54 -17.99
CA VAL A 120 39.32 -12.34 -19.41
C VAL A 120 38.16 -11.37 -19.53
N GLU A 121 38.47 -10.18 -20.05
CA GLU A 121 37.51 -9.20 -20.54
C GLU A 121 36.74 -9.80 -21.74
N PRO A 122 35.39 -9.70 -21.80
CA PRO A 122 34.70 -9.95 -23.04
C PRO A 122 34.49 -8.66 -23.83
N ALA A 123 35.28 -8.62 -24.90
CA ALA A 123 35.13 -7.94 -26.17
C ALA A 123 33.75 -7.32 -26.48
N LYS A 124 33.84 -6.06 -26.89
CA LYS A 124 32.90 -5.30 -27.72
C LYS A 124 32.61 -6.07 -29.02
N SER A 125 31.35 -6.31 -29.35
CA SER A 125 30.90 -6.71 -30.70
C SER A 125 29.67 -5.88 -31.04
N GLU A 126 29.84 -4.78 -31.76
CA GLU A 126 29.81 -4.68 -33.24
C GLU A 126 28.36 -4.75 -33.76
N ALA A 127 27.93 -3.61 -34.30
CA ALA A 127 26.62 -3.38 -34.88
C ALA A 127 26.49 -4.10 -36.23
N GLU A 128 25.33 -4.71 -36.48
CA GLU A 128 24.89 -5.08 -37.83
C GLU A 128 23.49 -4.49 -38.03
N ASP A 129 23.44 -3.41 -38.80
CA ASP A 129 22.22 -2.83 -39.38
C ASP A 129 21.85 -3.60 -40.66
N GLU A 130 20.54 -3.83 -40.84
CA GLU A 130 19.73 -3.67 -42.08
C GLU A 130 18.71 -4.81 -42.39
N PRO A 131 17.58 -4.45 -43.03
CA PRO A 131 16.24 -4.95 -42.76
C PRO A 131 15.76 -6.03 -43.75
N TYR A 132 14.84 -6.88 -43.31
CA TYR A 132 14.12 -7.80 -44.18
C TYR A 132 12.68 -7.37 -44.44
N PHE A 133 12.45 -7.13 -45.72
CA PHE A 133 11.27 -6.64 -46.41
C PHE A 133 10.18 -7.72 -46.55
N ILE A 134 8.93 -7.25 -46.67
CA ILE A 134 7.66 -7.99 -46.60
C ILE A 134 7.30 -8.70 -47.92
N GLU A 135 6.76 -9.91 -47.73
CA GLU A 135 5.82 -10.73 -48.53
C GLU A 135 6.11 -11.16 -49.99
N ASP A 136 6.07 -12.49 -50.10
CA ASP A 136 6.04 -13.37 -51.25
C ASP A 136 4.74 -13.17 -52.07
N VAL A 137 4.81 -12.52 -53.23
CA VAL A 137 3.76 -12.58 -54.26
C VAL A 137 4.21 -13.56 -55.33
N GLY A 138 3.88 -14.83 -55.11
CA GLY A 138 4.00 -15.89 -56.11
C GLY A 138 2.87 -15.79 -57.13
N ASP A 139 3.13 -15.13 -58.24
CA ASP A 139 2.36 -15.19 -59.48
C ASP A 139 2.60 -16.56 -60.15
N ARG A 140 1.55 -17.40 -60.26
CA ARG A 140 1.49 -18.52 -61.21
C ARG A 140 0.06 -19.07 -61.42
N ASP A 141 -0.44 -18.75 -62.61
CA ASP A 141 -1.33 -19.53 -63.49
C ASP A 141 -2.85 -19.62 -63.21
N VAL A 142 -3.58 -18.65 -63.80
CA VAL A 142 -4.98 -18.81 -64.24
C VAL A 142 -4.97 -19.41 -65.67
N PRO A 143 -5.54 -20.59 -65.92
CA PRO A 143 -5.61 -21.16 -67.27
C PRO A 143 -6.77 -20.57 -68.09
N PHE A 144 -6.55 -20.54 -69.41
CA PHE A 144 -7.45 -20.04 -70.48
C PHE A 144 -8.54 -21.05 -70.84
#